data_AF-A0A956E295-F1
#
_entry.id   AF-A0A956E295-F1
#
_cell.length_a   1.000
_cell.length_b   1.000
_cell.length_c   1.000
_cell.angle_alpha   90.00
_cell.angle_beta   90.00
_cell.angle_gamma   90.00
#
_symmetry.space_group_name_H-M   'P 1'
#
loop_
_entity.id
_entity.type
_entity.pdbx_description
1 polymer ?
#
loop_
_entity_poly.entity_id
_entity_poly.type
_entity_poly.pdbx_seq_one_letter_code
_entity_poly.pdbx_strand_id
1 'polypeptide(L)'
;MRLPQLVCQSALGMAICELMTPEVLGSLHEGCQVIDFDWRYLYVNDALLQHAEKTREELIGNTMMECYPGIDETPMFERLRRSMLDRVECSHSSPFARCDGSRGWFELRFIPVPRGVCVLSLDVTATKRAAEELERVQGQLKEASRYEIVGRQAGEVAHDLINLLSVIAGLTDLIAADLPEGALKADIDEVRSTALSAVELTRKLSVPRTALASARETDEVT
;
A
#
# COMPACT_ATOMS: atom_id res chain seq x y z
N MET A 1 24.33 39.53 -31.29
CA MET A 1 24.82 38.60 -30.24
C MET A 1 23.87 37.42 -30.20
N ARG A 2 24.34 36.22 -30.56
CA ARG A 2 23.54 34.99 -30.60
C ARG A 2 23.29 34.48 -29.17
N LEU A 3 22.03 34.16 -28.86
CA LEU A 3 21.60 33.48 -27.63
C LEU A 3 22.23 32.08 -27.54
N PRO A 4 22.66 31.60 -26.35
CA PRO A 4 23.07 30.22 -26.18
C PRO A 4 21.83 29.32 -26.09
N GLN A 5 21.66 28.45 -27.09
CA GLN A 5 20.64 27.39 -27.22
C GLN A 5 20.89 26.17 -26.32
N LEU A 6 21.54 26.30 -25.18
CA LEU A 6 21.75 25.18 -24.26
C LEU A 6 21.08 25.53 -22.93
N VAL A 7 19.88 24.97 -22.68
CA VAL A 7 19.45 24.25 -21.46
C VAL A 7 17.95 23.95 -21.61
N CYS A 8 17.62 22.88 -22.33
CA CYS A 8 16.32 22.19 -22.21
C CYS A 8 16.51 20.76 -22.76
N GLN A 9 17.17 19.90 -21.99
CA GLN A 9 17.48 18.52 -22.42
C GLN A 9 16.47 17.46 -21.94
N SER A 10 15.43 17.82 -21.18
CA SER A 10 14.33 16.88 -20.95
C SER A 10 13.30 17.03 -22.08
N ALA A 11 12.92 15.90 -22.69
CA ALA A 11 11.87 15.85 -23.72
C ALA A 11 10.54 16.44 -23.21
N LEU A 12 10.32 16.42 -21.90
CA LEU A 12 9.18 17.03 -21.23
C LEU A 12 9.29 18.57 -21.17
N GLY A 13 10.45 19.13 -20.84
CA GLY A 13 10.65 20.59 -20.77
C GLY A 13 10.52 21.30 -22.13
N MET A 14 10.96 20.64 -23.21
CA MET A 14 10.78 21.14 -24.59
C MET A 14 9.32 21.04 -25.04
N ALA A 15 8.66 19.89 -24.80
CA ALA A 15 7.24 19.72 -25.13
C ALA A 15 6.34 20.70 -24.37
N ILE A 16 6.71 21.06 -23.14
CA ILE A 16 5.96 22.03 -22.36
C ILE A 16 6.04 23.44 -22.97
N CYS A 17 7.16 23.80 -23.58
CA CYS A 17 7.32 25.12 -24.17
C CYS A 17 6.61 25.27 -25.54
N GLU A 18 6.47 24.18 -26.30
CA GLU A 18 5.89 24.20 -27.66
C GLU A 18 4.40 23.80 -27.73
N LEU A 19 3.88 23.02 -26.76
CA LEU A 19 2.51 22.47 -26.81
C LEU A 19 1.60 22.92 -25.65
N MET A 20 2.11 23.55 -24.59
CA MET A 20 1.29 24.01 -23.47
C MET A 20 0.74 25.40 -23.74
N THR A 21 -0.30 25.47 -24.56
CA THR A 21 -1.13 26.68 -24.59
C THR A 21 -1.92 26.80 -23.28
N PRO A 22 -2.36 28.01 -22.89
CA PRO A 22 -3.19 28.20 -21.69
C PRO A 22 -4.43 27.31 -21.65
N GLU A 23 -4.98 26.92 -22.81
CA GLU A 23 -6.12 26.00 -22.91
C GLU A 23 -5.75 24.57 -22.51
N VAL A 24 -4.62 24.04 -22.98
CA VAL A 24 -4.14 22.69 -22.61
C VAL A 24 -3.88 22.64 -21.11
N LEU A 25 -3.21 23.66 -20.58
CA LEU A 25 -2.92 23.78 -19.15
C LEU A 25 -4.17 23.90 -18.27
N GLY A 26 -5.19 24.59 -18.76
CA GLY A 26 -6.48 24.71 -18.08
C GLY A 26 -7.24 23.39 -17.97
N SER A 27 -7.03 22.48 -18.93
CA SER A 27 -7.70 21.16 -18.95
C SER A 27 -7.04 20.11 -18.06
N LEU A 28 -5.84 20.38 -17.53
CA LEU A 28 -5.13 19.43 -16.68
C LEU A 28 -5.81 19.32 -15.31
N HIS A 29 -5.99 18.08 -14.85
CA HIS A 29 -6.35 17.79 -13.46
C HIS A 29 -5.20 18.05 -12.49
N GLU A 30 -3.95 18.07 -12.99
CA GLU A 30 -2.78 18.53 -12.24
C GLU A 30 -2.90 20.04 -12.01
N GLY A 31 -2.65 20.49 -10.78
CA GLY A 31 -2.46 21.91 -10.51
C GLY A 31 -1.22 22.39 -11.25
N CYS A 32 -1.35 23.45 -12.04
CA CYS A 32 -0.25 24.00 -12.81
C CYS A 32 -0.07 25.47 -12.47
N GLN A 33 1.17 25.86 -12.24
CA GLN A 33 1.57 27.25 -12.03
C GLN A 33 2.91 27.55 -12.70
N VAL A 34 3.09 28.80 -13.14
CA VAL A 34 4.37 29.29 -13.62
C VAL A 34 4.80 30.44 -12.73
N ILE A 35 6.01 30.35 -12.20
CA ILE A 35 6.60 31.34 -11.30
C ILE A 35 7.83 31.92 -11.99
N ASP A 36 7.96 33.25 -12.02
CA ASP A 36 9.12 33.91 -12.63
C ASP A 36 10.35 33.94 -11.70
N PHE A 37 11.44 34.53 -12.20
CA PHE A 37 12.69 34.66 -11.45
C PHE A 37 12.59 35.59 -10.23
N ASP A 38 11.57 36.44 -10.16
CA ASP A 38 11.26 37.30 -9.02
C ASP A 38 10.24 36.64 -8.07
N TRP A 39 10.01 35.33 -8.24
CA TRP A 39 9.08 34.51 -7.45
C TRP A 39 7.61 34.88 -7.60
N ARG A 40 7.24 35.59 -8.66
CA ARG A 40 5.84 36.00 -8.92
C ARG A 40 5.10 34.96 -9.72
N TYR A 41 3.84 34.71 -9.37
CA TYR A 41 2.97 33.86 -10.19
C TYR A 41 2.61 34.56 -11.50
N LEU A 42 3.05 33.97 -12.61
CA LEU A 42 2.69 34.40 -13.97
C LEU A 42 1.43 33.69 -14.49
N TYR A 43 1.22 32.44 -14.04
CA TYR A 43 0.11 31.61 -14.48
C TYR A 43 -0.29 30.65 -13.36
N VAL A 44 -1.58 30.34 -13.31
CA VAL A 44 -2.18 29.29 -12.49
C VAL A 44 -3.34 28.65 -13.28
N ASN A 45 -3.62 27.37 -13.12
CA ASN A 45 -4.85 26.76 -13.65
C ASN A 45 -5.91 26.56 -12.55
N ASP A 46 -7.12 26.18 -12.93
CA ASP A 46 -8.23 26.05 -11.98
C ASP A 46 -8.03 24.87 -11.01
N ALA A 47 -7.36 23.81 -11.45
CA ALA A 47 -7.01 22.69 -10.59
C ALA A 47 -6.09 23.12 -9.42
N LEU A 48 -5.13 24.02 -9.67
CA LEU A 48 -4.32 24.58 -8.61
C LEU A 48 -5.18 25.37 -7.61
N LEU A 49 -6.09 26.21 -8.09
CA LEU A 49 -6.92 27.06 -7.22
C LEU A 49 -7.76 26.24 -6.25
N GLN A 50 -8.26 25.07 -6.69
CA GLN A 50 -8.97 24.12 -5.84
C GLN A 50 -8.10 23.56 -4.71
N HIS A 51 -6.79 23.38 -4.95
CA HIS A 51 -5.85 22.87 -3.95
C HIS A 51 -5.25 23.97 -3.07
N ALA A 52 -5.08 25.17 -3.63
CA ALA A 52 -4.37 26.29 -3.03
C ALA A 52 -5.21 27.11 -2.06
N GLU A 53 -6.54 26.91 -2.06
CA GLU A 53 -7.54 27.68 -1.30
C GLU A 53 -7.37 29.21 -1.44
N LYS A 54 -6.92 29.64 -2.62
CA LYS A 54 -6.73 31.05 -3.00
C LYS A 54 -7.38 31.32 -4.33
N THR A 55 -7.76 32.57 -4.54
CA THR A 55 -8.25 33.01 -5.84
C THR A 55 -7.09 33.31 -6.80
N ARG A 56 -7.41 33.36 -8.08
CA ARG A 56 -6.45 33.68 -9.14
C ARG A 56 -5.84 35.08 -8.93
N GLU A 57 -6.67 36.02 -8.49
CA GLU A 57 -6.30 37.42 -8.26
C GLU A 57 -5.36 37.59 -7.07
N GLU A 58 -5.45 36.71 -6.07
CA GLU A 58 -4.55 36.70 -4.91
C GLU A 58 -3.17 36.15 -5.24
N LEU A 59 -3.07 35.29 -6.27
CA LEU A 59 -1.83 34.66 -6.69
C LEU A 59 -1.12 35.45 -7.78
N ILE A 60 -1.80 35.74 -8.89
CA ILE A 60 -1.18 36.31 -10.09
C ILE A 60 -0.55 37.68 -9.79
N GLY A 61 0.73 37.84 -10.14
CA GLY A 61 1.51 39.05 -9.93
C GLY A 61 2.12 39.21 -8.53
N ASN A 62 1.63 38.47 -7.54
CA ASN A 62 2.19 38.45 -6.19
C ASN A 62 3.28 37.38 -6.07
N THR A 63 4.20 37.59 -5.14
CA THR A 63 5.30 36.65 -4.87
C THR A 63 4.83 35.46 -4.04
N MET A 64 5.50 34.31 -4.17
CA MET A 64 5.20 33.13 -3.36
C MET A 64 5.23 33.43 -1.85
N MET A 65 6.15 34.28 -1.38
CA MET A 65 6.30 34.63 0.03
C MET A 65 5.19 35.56 0.51
N GLU A 66 4.66 36.44 -0.36
CA GLU A 66 3.48 37.26 -0.05
C GLU A 66 2.22 36.38 0.04
N CYS A 67 2.07 35.42 -0.88
CA CYS A 67 0.93 34.51 -0.88
C CYS A 67 0.99 33.49 0.28
N TYR A 68 2.19 33.00 0.60
CA TYR A 68 2.46 31.96 1.60
C TYR A 68 3.69 32.33 2.44
N PRO A 69 3.50 33.06 3.56
CA PRO A 69 4.61 33.42 4.45
C PRO A 69 5.32 32.18 5.03
N GLY A 70 6.66 32.15 4.98
CA GLY A 70 7.49 31.05 5.48
C GLY A 70 7.65 29.87 4.51
N ILE A 71 7.08 29.96 3.29
CA ILE A 71 7.25 28.93 2.26
C ILE A 71 8.72 28.72 1.88
N ASP A 72 9.53 29.76 1.98
CA ASP A 72 10.95 29.80 1.66
C ASP A 72 11.83 28.97 2.60
N GLU A 73 11.32 28.62 3.78
CA GLU A 73 11.99 27.73 4.74
C GLU A 73 11.66 26.25 4.51
N THR A 74 10.76 25.94 3.56
CA THR A 74 10.33 24.56 3.32
C THR A 74 11.32 23.78 2.44
N PRO A 75 11.48 22.45 2.64
CA PRO A 75 12.27 21.59 1.75
C PRO A 75 11.76 21.60 0.29
N MET A 76 10.48 21.92 0.10
CA MET A 76 9.85 22.08 -1.19
C MET A 76 10.42 23.30 -1.93
N PHE A 77 10.50 24.45 -1.26
CA PHE A 77 11.03 25.67 -1.85
C PHE A 77 12.53 25.58 -2.16
N GLU A 78 13.31 24.86 -1.35
CA GLU A 78 14.72 24.61 -1.67
C GLU A 78 14.87 23.89 -3.03
N ARG A 79 14.02 22.89 -3.29
CA ARG A 79 14.01 22.15 -4.56
C ARG A 79 13.52 22.99 -5.72
N LEU A 80 12.47 23.77 -5.50
CA LEU A 80 11.97 24.75 -6.46
C LEU A 80 13.08 25.74 -6.85
N ARG A 81 13.79 26.31 -5.85
CA ARG A 81 14.93 27.20 -6.05
C ARG A 81 16.06 26.55 -6.82
N ARG A 82 16.36 25.29 -6.52
CA ARG A 82 17.34 24.54 -7.29
C ARG A 82 16.93 24.40 -8.75
N SER A 83 15.67 24.08 -9.03
CA SER A 83 15.16 24.01 -10.40
C SER A 83 15.19 25.36 -11.11
N MET A 84 14.85 26.43 -10.37
CA MET A 84 14.85 27.81 -10.85
C MET A 84 16.26 28.29 -11.26
N LEU A 85 17.26 28.05 -10.41
CA LEU A 85 18.62 28.56 -10.58
C LEU A 85 19.51 27.63 -11.41
N ASP A 86 19.53 26.33 -11.09
CA ASP A 86 20.40 25.36 -11.76
C ASP A 86 19.79 24.89 -13.09
N ARG A 87 18.52 25.23 -13.35
CA ARG A 87 17.79 24.86 -14.57
C ARG A 87 17.71 23.34 -14.76
N VAL A 88 17.53 22.63 -13.66
CA VAL A 88 17.37 21.17 -13.61
C VAL A 88 15.94 20.81 -13.22
N GLU A 89 15.34 19.88 -13.94
CA GLU A 89 14.05 19.31 -13.57
C GLU A 89 14.18 18.46 -12.29
N CYS A 90 13.24 18.62 -11.36
CA CYS A 90 13.21 17.79 -10.16
C CYS A 90 11.79 17.50 -9.69
N SER A 91 11.62 16.39 -8.99
CA SER A 91 10.36 16.01 -8.36
C SER A 91 10.48 15.97 -6.84
N HIS A 92 9.33 16.11 -6.18
CA HIS A 92 9.22 16.06 -4.73
C HIS A 92 7.82 15.60 -4.31
N SER A 93 7.76 14.52 -3.53
CA SER A 93 6.55 14.17 -2.78
C SER A 93 6.53 14.98 -1.48
N SER A 94 5.48 15.76 -1.26
CA SER A 94 5.29 16.54 -0.04
C SER A 94 3.97 16.19 0.65
N PRO A 95 3.96 15.93 1.97
CA PRO A 95 2.72 15.81 2.71
C PRO A 95 2.03 17.18 2.80
N PHE A 96 0.70 17.20 2.73
CA PHE A 96 -0.08 18.40 2.99
C PHE A 96 -1.22 18.10 3.95
N ALA A 97 -1.62 19.11 4.70
CA ALA A 97 -2.83 19.07 5.52
C ALA A 97 -3.97 19.71 4.71
N ARG A 98 -5.10 19.01 4.64
CA ARG A 98 -6.37 19.58 4.18
C ARG A 98 -7.06 20.30 5.32
N CYS A 99 -7.98 21.22 4.98
CA CYS A 99 -8.79 21.92 5.96
C CYS A 99 -9.72 21.02 6.79
N ASP A 100 -10.04 19.82 6.31
CA ASP A 100 -10.76 18.79 7.07
C ASP A 100 -9.88 18.06 8.11
N GLY A 101 -8.61 18.45 8.26
CA GLY A 101 -7.64 17.81 9.14
C GLY A 101 -7.02 16.52 8.57
N SER A 102 -7.47 16.06 7.41
CA SER A 102 -6.88 14.90 6.75
C SER A 102 -5.52 15.24 6.14
N ARG A 103 -4.61 14.26 6.17
CA ARG A 103 -3.30 14.37 5.50
C ARG A 103 -3.37 13.74 4.13
N GLY A 104 -2.83 14.45 3.14
CA GLY A 104 -2.67 14.02 1.77
C GLY A 104 -1.22 14.09 1.30
N TRP A 105 -0.97 13.63 0.08
CA TRP A 105 0.33 13.68 -0.57
C TRP A 105 0.21 14.37 -1.93
N PHE A 106 0.99 15.43 -2.12
CA PHE A 106 1.21 16.01 -3.45
C PHE A 106 2.50 15.47 -4.03
N GLU A 107 2.43 14.99 -5.26
CA GLU A 107 3.61 14.83 -6.10
C GLU A 107 3.82 16.14 -6.86
N LEU A 108 4.94 16.80 -6.58
CA LEU A 108 5.33 18.05 -7.20
C LEU A 108 6.40 17.79 -8.25
N ARG A 109 6.27 18.40 -9.42
CA ARG A 109 7.33 18.48 -10.43
C ARG A 109 7.68 19.94 -10.67
N PHE A 110 8.97 20.22 -10.67
CA PHE A 110 9.54 21.54 -10.95
C PHE A 110 10.29 21.47 -12.27
N ILE A 111 9.80 22.20 -13.25
CA ILE A 111 10.25 22.13 -14.63
C ILE A 111 10.72 23.53 -15.03
N PRO A 112 12.02 23.73 -15.30
CA PRO A 112 12.54 25.04 -15.68
C PRO A 112 11.97 25.47 -17.04
N VAL A 113 11.39 26.67 -17.12
CA VAL A 113 10.85 27.26 -18.35
C VAL A 113 11.53 28.60 -18.64
N PRO A 114 11.57 29.13 -19.87
CA PRO A 114 12.40 30.30 -20.19
C PRO A 114 12.15 31.54 -19.31
N ARG A 115 10.92 31.74 -18.85
CA ARG A 115 10.52 32.88 -18.00
C ARG A 115 10.63 32.62 -16.50
N GLY A 116 10.99 31.40 -16.08
CA GLY A 116 10.65 30.96 -14.75
C GLY A 116 10.81 29.45 -14.49
N VAL A 117 9.96 28.94 -13.62
CA VAL A 117 9.78 27.52 -13.35
C VAL A 117 8.29 27.20 -13.41
N CYS A 118 7.93 26.13 -14.11
CA CYS A 118 6.61 25.55 -14.10
C CYS A 118 6.55 24.54 -12.96
N VAL A 119 5.52 24.63 -12.12
CA VAL A 119 5.28 23.65 -11.06
C VAL A 119 3.99 22.93 -11.38
N LEU A 120 4.07 21.60 -11.40
CA LEU A 120 2.92 20.71 -11.52
C LEU A 120 2.68 20.05 -10.17
N SER A 121 1.45 20.05 -9.69
CA SER A 121 1.03 19.42 -8.44
C SER A 121 -0.07 18.40 -8.70
N LEU A 122 0.19 17.14 -8.35
CA LEU A 122 -0.77 16.05 -8.47
C LEU A 122 -1.10 15.50 -7.08
N ASP A 123 -2.38 15.52 -6.71
CA ASP A 123 -2.84 14.84 -5.51
C ASP A 123 -2.81 13.32 -5.73
N VAL A 124 -1.89 12.64 -5.06
CA VAL A 124 -1.70 11.19 -5.16
C VAL A 124 -2.27 10.45 -3.94
N THR A 125 -3.06 11.13 -3.11
CA THR A 125 -3.59 10.57 -1.85
C THR A 125 -4.46 9.34 -2.09
N ALA A 126 -5.39 9.40 -3.04
CA ALA A 126 -6.30 8.30 -3.33
C ALA A 126 -5.53 7.07 -3.83
N THR A 127 -4.58 7.27 -4.75
CA THR A 127 -3.74 6.21 -5.29
C THR A 127 -2.87 5.57 -4.23
N LYS A 128 -2.23 6.35 -3.35
CA LYS A 128 -1.41 5.82 -2.25
C LYS A 128 -2.24 5.01 -1.25
N ARG A 129 -3.41 5.52 -0.84
CA ARG A 129 -4.32 4.79 0.06
C ARG A 129 -4.81 3.47 -0.54
N ALA A 130 -5.15 3.48 -1.84
CA ALA A 130 -5.55 2.27 -2.53
C ALA A 130 -4.40 1.24 -2.62
N ALA A 131 -3.17 1.69 -2.84
CA ALA A 131 -1.99 0.83 -2.86
C ALA A 131 -1.71 0.22 -1.47
N GLU A 132 -1.77 1.03 -0.41
CA GLU A 132 -1.60 0.57 0.98
C GLU A 132 -2.67 -0.47 1.36
N GLU A 133 -3.93 -0.22 1.01
CA GLU A 133 -5.03 -1.15 1.27
C GLU A 133 -4.88 -2.46 0.49
N LEU A 134 -4.46 -2.38 -0.78
CA LEU A 134 -4.20 -3.56 -1.59
C LEU A 134 -3.07 -4.41 -0.99
N GLU A 135 -1.97 -3.79 -0.56
CA GLU A 135 -0.86 -4.49 0.09
C GLU A 135 -1.30 -5.17 1.39
N ARG A 136 -2.12 -4.48 2.19
CA ARG A 136 -2.70 -5.03 3.42
C ARG A 136 -3.55 -6.28 3.13
N VAL A 137 -4.46 -6.21 2.16
CA VAL A 137 -5.33 -7.33 1.78
C VAL A 137 -4.53 -8.49 1.19
N GLN A 138 -3.53 -8.21 0.35
CA GLN A 138 -2.65 -9.24 -0.20
C GLN A 138 -1.84 -9.94 0.90
N GLY A 139 -1.38 -9.21 1.91
CA GLY A 139 -0.73 -9.76 3.09
C GLY A 139 -1.64 -10.74 3.83
N GLN A 140 -2.88 -10.34 4.10
CA GLN A 140 -3.89 -11.20 4.75
C GLN A 140 -4.22 -12.46 3.94
N LEU A 141 -4.36 -12.33 2.62
CA LEU A 141 -4.63 -13.47 1.75
C LEU A 141 -3.48 -14.48 1.74
N LYS A 142 -2.24 -13.98 1.70
CA LYS A 142 -1.04 -14.82 1.73
C LYS A 142 -0.94 -15.60 3.04
N GLU A 143 -1.27 -14.95 4.16
CA GLU A 143 -1.29 -15.59 5.46
C GLU A 143 -2.40 -16.66 5.55
N ALA A 144 -3.62 -16.35 5.08
CA ALA A 144 -4.72 -17.30 5.04
C ALA A 144 -4.40 -18.54 4.17
N SER A 145 -3.83 -18.33 2.97
CA SER A 145 -3.41 -19.42 2.09
C SER A 145 -2.34 -20.32 2.72
N ARG A 146 -1.40 -19.73 3.47
CA ARG A 146 -0.40 -20.50 4.22
C ARG A 146 -1.06 -21.43 5.25
N TYR A 147 -2.05 -20.93 5.98
CA TYR A 147 -2.78 -21.75 6.94
C TYR A 147 -3.66 -22.82 6.27
N GLU A 148 -4.22 -22.54 5.10
CA GLU A 148 -4.95 -23.54 4.32
C GLU A 148 -4.06 -24.72 3.92
N ILE A 149 -2.85 -24.45 3.42
CA ILE A 149 -1.88 -25.49 3.03
C ILE A 149 -1.46 -26.31 4.26
N VAL A 150 -1.11 -25.65 5.36
CA VAL A 150 -0.75 -26.34 6.61
C VAL A 150 -1.92 -27.18 7.13
N GLY A 151 -3.14 -26.65 7.09
CA GLY A 151 -4.35 -27.36 7.49
C GLY A 151 -4.61 -28.59 6.62
N ARG A 152 -4.41 -28.49 5.30
CA ARG A 152 -4.53 -29.62 4.38
C ARG A 152 -3.51 -30.71 4.67
N GLN A 153 -2.23 -30.33 4.82
CA GLN A 153 -1.16 -31.28 5.14
C GLN A 153 -1.39 -31.96 6.50
N ALA A 154 -1.82 -31.19 7.51
CA ALA A 154 -2.17 -31.74 8.82
C ALA A 154 -3.34 -32.73 8.73
N GLY A 155 -4.34 -32.45 7.89
CA GLY A 155 -5.47 -33.36 7.63
C GLY A 155 -5.04 -34.67 6.96
N GLU A 156 -4.19 -34.60 5.93
CA GLU A 156 -3.65 -35.77 5.23
C GLU A 156 -2.80 -36.63 6.19
N VAL A 157 -1.89 -36.03 6.97
CA VAL A 157 -1.09 -36.75 7.99
C VAL A 157 -1.96 -37.35 9.08
N ALA A 158 -2.99 -36.63 9.54
CA ALA A 158 -3.91 -37.13 10.56
C ALA A 158 -4.70 -38.35 10.06
N HIS A 159 -5.15 -38.34 8.81
CA HIS A 159 -5.81 -39.49 8.19
C HIS A 159 -4.90 -40.73 8.17
N ASP A 160 -3.65 -40.57 7.73
CA ASP A 160 -2.71 -41.69 7.64
C ASP A 160 -2.36 -42.27 9.01
N LEU A 161 -2.19 -41.41 10.03
CA LEU A 161 -2.00 -41.84 11.41
C LEU A 161 -3.22 -42.60 11.95
N ILE A 162 -4.44 -42.10 11.69
CA ILE A 162 -5.68 -42.80 12.07
C ILE A 162 -5.73 -44.19 11.43
N ASN A 163 -5.36 -44.30 10.16
CA ASN A 163 -5.34 -45.58 9.45
C ASN A 163 -4.39 -46.58 10.11
N LEU A 164 -3.15 -46.17 10.39
CA LEU A 164 -2.15 -47.04 11.03
C LEU A 164 -2.57 -47.45 12.44
N LEU A 165 -3.04 -46.51 13.26
CA LEU A 165 -3.48 -46.79 14.63
C LEU A 165 -4.72 -47.68 14.67
N SER A 166 -5.65 -47.53 13.72
CA SER A 166 -6.81 -48.40 13.60
C SER A 166 -6.42 -49.85 13.28
N VAL A 167 -5.39 -50.04 12.43
CA VAL A 167 -4.84 -51.38 12.14
C VAL A 167 -4.20 -51.98 13.39
N ILE A 168 -3.41 -51.20 14.13
CA ILE A 168 -2.78 -51.66 15.38
C ILE A 168 -3.84 -52.10 16.38
N ALA A 169 -4.89 -51.29 16.59
CA ALA A 169 -5.99 -51.63 17.49
C ALA A 169 -6.75 -52.89 17.04
N GLY A 170 -6.97 -53.07 15.73
CA GLY A 170 -7.62 -54.27 15.20
C GLY A 170 -6.77 -55.54 15.35
N LEU A 171 -5.45 -55.44 15.19
CA LEU A 171 -4.54 -56.58 15.40
C LEU A 171 -4.47 -56.97 16.88
N THR A 172 -4.46 -56.01 17.80
CA THR A 172 -4.49 -56.32 19.23
C THR A 172 -5.81 -56.96 19.64
N ASP A 173 -6.95 -56.56 19.07
CA ASP A 173 -8.24 -57.24 19.25
C ASP A 173 -8.18 -58.72 18.82
N LEU A 174 -7.58 -59.02 17.67
CA LEU A 174 -7.42 -60.40 17.19
C LEU A 174 -6.50 -61.23 18.08
N ILE A 175 -5.37 -60.66 18.51
CA ILE A 175 -4.40 -61.35 19.39
C ILE A 175 -5.00 -61.60 20.78
N ALA A 176 -5.72 -60.62 21.34
CA ALA A 176 -6.33 -60.74 22.66
C ALA A 176 -7.46 -61.79 22.71
N ALA A 177 -8.14 -62.04 21.59
CA ALA A 177 -9.20 -63.05 21.49
C ALA A 177 -8.69 -64.48 21.73
N ASP A 178 -7.45 -64.77 21.33
CA ASP A 178 -6.84 -66.11 21.43
C ASP A 178 -5.95 -66.28 22.67
N LEU A 179 -5.72 -65.21 23.45
CA LEU A 179 -4.88 -65.25 24.64
C LEU A 179 -5.66 -65.67 25.89
N PRO A 180 -5.12 -66.60 26.71
CA PRO A 180 -5.65 -66.85 28.05
C PRO A 180 -5.44 -65.66 28.97
N GLU A 181 -6.28 -65.52 29.99
CA GLU A 181 -6.13 -64.48 31.01
C GLU A 181 -4.75 -64.54 31.67
N GLY A 182 -4.09 -63.39 31.78
CA GLY A 182 -2.73 -63.29 32.32
C GLY A 182 -2.02 -62.00 31.92
N ALA A 183 -0.76 -61.87 32.32
CA ALA A 183 0.03 -60.65 32.11
C ALA A 183 0.13 -60.25 30.62
N LEU A 184 0.35 -61.21 29.71
CA LEU A 184 0.47 -60.93 28.28
C LEU A 184 -0.84 -60.40 27.66
N LYS A 185 -2.00 -60.87 28.13
CA LYS A 185 -3.30 -60.35 27.67
C LYS A 185 -3.52 -58.92 28.17
N ALA A 186 -3.18 -58.65 29.43
CA ALA A 186 -3.23 -57.30 30.00
C ALA A 186 -2.34 -56.30 29.25
N ASP A 187 -1.11 -56.71 28.88
CA ASP A 187 -0.20 -55.88 28.07
C ASP A 187 -0.80 -55.57 26.68
N ILE A 188 -1.43 -56.56 26.02
CA ILE A 188 -2.08 -56.36 24.71
C ILE A 188 -3.30 -55.42 24.82
N ASP A 189 -4.12 -55.55 25.87
CA ASP A 189 -5.24 -54.66 26.14
C ASP A 189 -4.78 -53.22 26.41
N GLU A 190 -3.63 -53.04 27.06
CA GLU A 190 -3.02 -51.71 27.27
C GLU A 190 -2.54 -51.09 25.95
N VAL A 191 -1.88 -51.86 25.07
CA VAL A 191 -1.48 -51.40 23.73
C VAL A 191 -2.71 -50.99 22.91
N ARG A 192 -3.79 -51.78 22.99
CA ARG A 192 -5.06 -51.47 22.33
C ARG A 192 -5.65 -50.15 22.84
N SER A 193 -5.76 -49.98 24.15
CA SER A 193 -6.28 -48.76 24.79
C SER A 193 -5.48 -47.53 24.37
N THR A 194 -4.14 -47.67 24.31
CA THR A 194 -3.24 -46.62 23.86
C THR A 194 -3.45 -46.26 22.38
N ALA A 195 -3.58 -47.26 21.50
CA ALA A 195 -3.84 -47.04 20.07
C ALA A 195 -5.18 -46.32 19.83
N LEU A 196 -6.24 -46.71 20.55
CA LEU A 196 -7.55 -46.04 20.48
C LEU A 196 -7.49 -44.59 21.00
N SER A 197 -6.79 -44.37 22.11
CA SER A 197 -6.56 -43.02 22.64
C SER A 197 -5.80 -42.13 21.65
N ALA A 198 -4.81 -42.70 20.96
CA ALA A 198 -4.07 -41.99 19.91
C ALA A 198 -4.97 -41.62 18.72
N VAL A 199 -5.88 -42.50 18.29
CA VAL A 199 -6.88 -42.18 17.24
C VAL A 199 -7.75 -40.99 17.64
N GLU A 200 -8.23 -40.96 18.89
CA GLU A 200 -9.05 -39.84 19.39
C GLU A 200 -8.27 -38.52 19.41
N LEU A 201 -7.01 -38.56 19.84
CA LEU A 201 -6.13 -37.39 19.83
C LEU A 201 -5.85 -36.90 18.40
N THR A 202 -5.58 -37.81 17.47
CA THR A 202 -5.33 -37.46 16.06
C THR A 202 -6.57 -36.89 15.37
N ARG A 203 -7.78 -37.35 15.73
CA ARG A 203 -9.03 -36.75 15.23
C ARG A 203 -9.20 -35.29 15.63
N LYS A 204 -8.70 -34.89 16.82
CA LYS A 204 -8.70 -33.48 17.26
C LYS A 204 -7.78 -32.60 16.40
N LEU A 205 -6.74 -33.16 15.80
CA LEU A 205 -5.84 -32.48 14.85
C LEU A 205 -6.44 -32.35 13.45
N SER A 206 -7.36 -33.25 13.07
CA SER A 206 -8.03 -33.25 11.76
C SER A 206 -9.11 -32.17 11.61
N VAL A 207 -9.33 -31.32 12.62
CA VAL A 207 -10.29 -30.21 12.58
C VAL A 207 -9.59 -28.86 12.39
N PRO A 208 -9.40 -28.39 11.15
CA PRO A 208 -9.35 -26.97 10.87
C PRO A 208 -10.61 -26.57 10.09
N ARG A 209 -11.74 -26.48 10.79
CA ARG A 209 -12.98 -25.87 10.27
C ARG A 209 -13.66 -25.16 11.43
N THR A 210 -13.32 -23.88 11.69
CA THR A 210 -14.24 -22.83 12.22
C THR A 210 -13.57 -21.58 12.81
N ALA A 211 -12.27 -21.55 13.09
CA ALA A 211 -11.68 -20.38 13.78
C ALA A 211 -11.51 -19.08 12.95
N LEU A 212 -12.13 -18.98 11.76
CA LEU A 212 -12.13 -17.76 10.93
C LEU A 212 -13.51 -17.13 10.71
N ALA A 213 -14.58 -17.66 11.31
CA ALA A 213 -15.93 -17.08 11.17
C ALA A 213 -16.36 -16.21 12.37
N SER A 214 -15.69 -16.26 13.52
CA SER A 214 -16.13 -15.58 14.75
C SER A 214 -15.58 -14.16 14.96
N ALA A 215 -15.05 -13.50 13.91
CA ALA A 215 -14.60 -12.11 13.97
C ALA A 215 -15.40 -11.17 13.03
N ARG A 216 -16.61 -11.60 12.61
CA ARG A 216 -17.49 -10.81 11.72
C ARG A 216 -18.86 -10.44 12.32
N GLU A 217 -19.09 -10.70 13.60
CA GLU A 217 -20.32 -10.30 14.31
C GLU A 217 -19.99 -9.65 15.67
N THR A 218 -19.34 -8.48 15.68
CA THR A 218 -19.39 -7.57 16.85
C THR A 218 -19.40 -6.07 16.52
N ASP A 219 -19.51 -5.65 15.26
CA ASP A 219 -19.66 -4.22 14.91
C ASP A 219 -20.79 -4.01 13.89
N GLU A 220 -22.00 -4.40 14.26
CA GLU A 220 -23.21 -3.70 13.80
C GLU A 220 -24.31 -3.91 14.84
N VAL A 221 -24.96 -2.81 15.22
CA VAL A 221 -25.99 -2.67 16.26
C VAL A 221 -25.47 -2.44 17.69
N THR A 222 -25.08 -1.19 17.99
CA THR A 222 -25.87 -0.29 18.87
C THR A 222 -25.55 1.16 18.53
#